data_AF-A0A1H6CDX6-F1
#
_entry.id   AF-A0A1H6CDX6-F1
#
_cell.length_a   1.000
_cell.length_b   1.000
_cell.length_c   1.000
_cell.angle_alpha   90.00
_cell.angle_beta   90.00
_cell.angle_gamma   90.00
#
_symmetry.space_group_name_H-M   'P 1'
#
loop_
_entity.id
_entity.type
_entity.pdbx_description
1 polymer ?
#
loop_
_entity_poly.entity_id
_entity_poly.type
_entity_poly.pdbx_seq_one_letter_code
_entity_poly.pdbx_strand_id
1 'polypeptide(L)'
;MSHPRQRALTHALFALVTAHRGVGDLTRALAFIDTARNNGRFETPLQRVQIDTAHGHILLTDPATRSVGHSVLDRASEIATRYGLKHQLRSIKTVRTSEEYT
;
A
#
# COMPACT_ATOMS: atom_id res chain seq x y z
N MET A 1 -24.02 9.31 -0.18
CA MET A 1 -23.35 9.37 1.14
C MET A 1 -22.15 8.44 1.12
N SER A 2 -20.93 8.96 0.94
CA SER A 2 -19.71 8.15 0.88
C SER A 2 -19.31 7.72 2.29
N HIS A 3 -19.18 6.41 2.52
CA HIS A 3 -18.84 5.82 3.80
C HIS A 3 -17.53 6.43 4.37
N PRO A 4 -17.40 6.60 5.70
CA PRO A 4 -16.19 7.15 6.33
C PRO A 4 -14.92 6.37 5.95
N ARG A 5 -15.09 5.08 5.65
CA ARG A 5 -14.07 4.14 5.15
C ARG A 5 -13.56 4.50 3.73
N GLN A 6 -14.42 5.01 2.85
CA GLN A 6 -14.05 5.49 1.51
C GLN A 6 -13.25 6.80 1.59
N ARG A 7 -13.61 7.68 2.53
CA ARG A 7 -12.96 8.99 2.75
C ARG A 7 -11.53 8.83 3.26
N ALA A 8 -11.28 7.88 4.15
CA ALA A 8 -9.93 7.57 4.63
C ALA A 8 -9.01 7.07 3.50
N LEU A 9 -9.54 6.21 2.61
CA LEU A 9 -8.79 5.71 1.45
C LEU A 9 -8.51 6.81 0.43
N THR A 10 -9.48 7.70 0.17
CA THR A 10 -9.25 8.86 -0.71
C THR A 10 -8.25 9.83 -0.12
N HIS A 11 -8.26 10.03 1.20
CA HIS A 11 -7.28 10.88 1.88
C HIS A 11 -5.87 10.27 1.84
N ALA A 12 -5.75 8.95 2.02
CA ALA A 12 -4.48 8.22 1.90
C ALA A 12 -3.93 8.28 0.46
N LEU A 13 -4.79 8.08 -0.55
CA LEU A 13 -4.42 8.22 -1.96
C LEU A 13 -4.08 9.67 -2.33
N PHE A 14 -4.79 10.65 -1.78
CA PHE A 14 -4.50 12.07 -2.02
C PHE A 14 -3.16 12.46 -1.39
N ALA A 15 -2.90 12.06 -0.15
CA ALA A 15 -1.60 12.22 0.50
C ALA A 15 -0.47 11.52 -0.28
N LEU A 16 -0.75 10.38 -0.92
CA LEU A 16 0.19 9.66 -1.80
C LEU A 16 0.58 10.50 -3.03
N VAL A 17 -0.38 11.19 -3.65
CA VAL A 17 -0.12 12.05 -4.83
C VAL A 17 0.62 13.33 -4.42
N THR A 18 0.35 13.90 -3.25
CA THR A 18 1.04 15.11 -2.77
C THR A 18 2.40 14.84 -2.14
N ALA A 19 2.66 13.64 -1.63
CA ALA A 19 3.95 13.25 -1.04
C ALA A 19 5.11 13.17 -2.06
N HIS A 20 4.86 13.43 -3.34
CA HIS A 20 5.88 13.57 -4.39
C HIS A 20 6.89 14.72 -4.17
N ARG A 21 6.94 15.34 -2.98
CA ARG A 21 7.78 16.51 -2.67
C ARG A 21 8.49 16.53 -1.29
N GLY A 22 8.63 15.42 -0.56
CA GLY A 22 9.53 15.45 0.61
C GLY A 22 9.59 14.22 1.51
N VAL A 23 10.79 14.00 2.08
CA VAL A 23 11.16 12.93 3.05
C VAL A 23 10.24 12.89 4.29
N GLY A 24 9.64 14.03 4.67
CA GLY A 24 8.74 14.14 5.82
C GLY A 24 7.36 13.51 5.61
N ASP A 25 6.84 13.50 4.37
CA ASP A 25 5.52 12.93 4.07
C ASP A 25 5.60 11.40 3.92
N LEU A 26 6.73 10.90 3.42
CA LEU A 26 7.05 9.47 3.39
C LEU A 26 7.05 8.87 4.81
N THR A 27 7.76 9.50 5.75
CA THR A 27 7.84 9.05 7.15
C THR A 27 6.47 9.04 7.83
N ARG A 28 5.63 10.05 7.57
CA ARG A 28 4.27 10.12 8.10
C ARG A 28 3.36 9.06 7.52
N ALA A 29 3.46 8.80 6.20
CA ALA A 29 2.67 7.76 5.54
C ALA A 29 3.01 6.37 6.09
N LEU A 30 4.30 6.07 6.29
CA LEU A 30 4.77 4.83 6.89
C LEU A 30 4.29 4.68 8.34
N ALA A 31 4.45 5.71 9.17
CA ALA A 31 3.98 5.68 10.57
C ALA A 31 2.47 5.44 10.70
N PHE A 32 1.68 6.03 9.79
CA PHE A 32 0.23 5.80 9.76
C PHE A 32 -0.13 4.36 9.39
N ILE A 33 0.56 3.80 8.37
CA ILE A 33 0.37 2.41 7.93
C ILE A 33 0.75 1.43 9.05
N ASP A 34 1.89 1.65 9.71
CA ASP A 34 2.35 0.80 10.82
C ASP A 34 1.39 0.85 12.01
N THR A 35 0.89 2.04 12.34
CA THR A 35 -0.15 2.21 13.37
C THR A 35 -1.42 1.44 12.99
N ALA A 36 -1.86 1.53 11.74
CA ALA A 36 -3.06 0.83 11.28
C ALA A 36 -2.87 -0.70 11.26
N ARG A 37 -1.67 -1.20 10.93
CA ARG A 37 -1.29 -2.62 11.00
C ARG A 37 -1.25 -3.15 12.42
N ASN A 38 -0.61 -2.44 13.35
CA ASN A 38 -0.43 -2.87 14.74
C ASN A 38 -1.74 -2.86 15.54
N ASN A 39 -2.68 -1.99 15.20
CA ASN A 39 -4.00 -1.94 15.84
C ASN A 39 -4.99 -2.99 15.32
N GLY A 40 -4.55 -3.94 14.47
CA GLY A 40 -5.41 -5.01 13.95
C GLY A 40 -6.59 -4.51 13.08
N ARG A 41 -6.51 -3.28 12.57
CA ARG A 41 -7.65 -2.52 12.05
C ARG A 41 -8.12 -2.96 10.65
N PHE A 42 -7.60 -4.07 10.13
CA PHE A 42 -7.95 -4.61 8.81
C PHE A 42 -8.72 -5.89 8.98
N GLU A 43 -10.03 -5.73 9.16
CA GLU A 43 -10.96 -6.81 9.46
C GLU A 43 -11.16 -7.75 8.28
N THR A 44 -10.79 -7.34 7.05
CA THR A 44 -10.97 -8.15 5.84
C THR A 44 -9.66 -8.39 5.09
N PRO A 45 -9.51 -9.57 4.43
CA PRO A 45 -8.38 -9.84 3.55
C PRO A 45 -8.18 -8.78 2.47
N LEU A 46 -9.28 -8.22 1.94
CA LEU A 46 -9.25 -7.16 0.94
C LEU A 46 -8.59 -5.89 1.48
N GLN A 47 -8.99 -5.40 2.66
CA GLN A 47 -8.41 -4.20 3.27
C GLN A 47 -6.92 -4.39 3.56
N ARG A 48 -6.54 -5.58 4.02
CA ARG A 48 -5.14 -5.90 4.29
C ARG A 48 -4.30 -5.88 3.02
N VAL A 49 -4.79 -6.50 1.95
CA VAL A 49 -4.11 -6.48 0.65
C VAL A 49 -3.98 -5.05 0.11
N GLN A 50 -5.01 -4.22 0.22
CA GLN A 50 -4.96 -2.83 -0.25
C GLN A 50 -3.89 -2.01 0.47
N ILE A 51 -3.77 -2.19 1.79
CA ILE A 51 -2.81 -1.43 2.59
C ILE A 51 -1.39 -1.96 2.45
N ASP A 52 -1.21 -3.28 2.40
CA ASP A 52 0.11 -3.86 2.09
C ASP A 52 0.55 -3.44 0.67
N THR A 53 -0.38 -3.34 -0.30
CA THR A 53 -0.07 -2.84 -1.65
C THR A 53 0.36 -1.36 -1.63
N ALA A 54 -0.37 -0.51 -0.90
CA ALA A 54 -0.02 0.91 -0.76
C ALA A 54 1.33 1.08 -0.04
N HIS A 55 1.58 0.31 1.01
CA HIS A 55 2.85 0.31 1.74
C HIS A 55 4.02 -0.14 0.87
N GLY A 56 3.84 -1.24 0.14
CA GLY A 56 4.83 -1.73 -0.81
C GLY A 56 5.18 -0.65 -1.83
N HIS A 57 4.17 -0.05 -2.48
CA HIS A 57 4.39 1.03 -3.44
C HIS A 57 5.18 2.21 -2.85
N ILE A 58 4.88 2.62 -1.62
CA ILE A 58 5.62 3.68 -0.93
C ILE A 58 7.10 3.31 -0.76
N LEU A 59 7.40 2.12 -0.25
CA LEU A 59 8.76 1.65 -0.02
C LEU A 59 9.57 1.48 -1.32
N LEU A 60 8.89 1.16 -2.43
CA LEU A 60 9.52 1.06 -3.75
C LEU A 60 10.05 2.41 -4.27
N THR A 61 9.54 3.54 -3.77
CA THR A 61 10.00 4.87 -4.17
C THR A 61 11.38 5.25 -3.61
N ASP A 62 11.83 4.60 -2.54
CA ASP A 62 13.15 4.82 -1.93
C ASP A 62 14.05 3.58 -2.16
N PRO A 63 15.18 3.71 -2.88
CA PRO A 63 16.13 2.62 -3.11
C PRO A 63 16.57 1.90 -1.82
N ALA A 64 16.68 2.61 -0.70
CA ALA A 64 17.08 2.02 0.58
C ALA A 64 16.04 1.06 1.15
N THR A 65 14.77 1.19 0.76
CA THR A 65 13.65 0.40 1.29
C THR A 65 12.99 -0.51 0.26
N ARG A 66 13.47 -0.50 -0.99
CA ARG A 66 12.91 -1.26 -2.12
C ARG A 66 12.78 -2.77 -1.85
N SER A 67 13.78 -3.39 -1.23
CA SER A 67 13.74 -4.82 -0.87
C SER A 67 12.62 -5.14 0.12
N VAL A 68 12.36 -4.24 1.07
CA VAL A 68 11.23 -4.33 2.01
C VAL A 68 9.91 -4.14 1.26
N GLY A 69 9.86 -3.19 0.32
CA GLY A 69 8.71 -2.97 -0.55
C GLY A 69 8.29 -4.22 -1.33
N HIS A 70 9.23 -4.90 -1.98
CA HIS A 70 8.96 -6.16 -2.68
C HIS A 70 8.41 -7.23 -1.73
N SER A 71 9.03 -7.39 -0.56
CA SER A 71 8.62 -8.38 0.45
C SER A 71 7.18 -8.15 0.94
N VAL A 72 6.79 -6.88 1.11
CA VAL A 72 5.40 -6.51 1.47
C VAL A 72 4.43 -6.85 0.34
N LEU A 73 4.80 -6.58 -0.91
CA LEU A 73 3.97 -6.93 -2.07
C LEU A 73 3.85 -8.45 -2.27
N ASP A 74 4.87 -9.24 -1.93
CA ASP A 74 4.81 -10.71 -1.97
C ASP A 74 3.76 -11.22 -0.98
N ARG A 75 3.82 -10.77 0.26
CA ARG A 75 2.80 -11.08 1.28
C ARG A 75 1.39 -10.66 0.83
N ALA A 76 1.24 -9.47 0.24
CA ALA A 76 -0.04 -9.03 -0.29
C ALA A 76 -0.54 -9.97 -1.40
N SER A 77 0.36 -10.44 -2.27
CA SER A 77 0.04 -11.38 -3.35
C SER A 77 -0.37 -12.76 -2.82
N GLU A 78 0.29 -13.26 -1.77
CA GLU A 78 -0.09 -14.52 -1.11
C GLU A 78 -1.50 -14.44 -0.54
N ILE A 79 -1.83 -13.36 0.18
CA ILE A 79 -3.17 -13.15 0.74
C ILE A 79 -4.19 -13.01 -0.40
N ALA A 80 -3.90 -12.21 -1.42
CA ALA A 80 -4.80 -12.03 -2.55
C ALA A 80 -5.06 -13.35 -3.31
N THR A 81 -4.05 -14.20 -3.46
CA THR A 81 -4.17 -15.53 -4.06
C THR A 81 -5.04 -16.43 -3.20
N ARG A 82 -4.77 -16.51 -1.89
CA ARG A 82 -5.51 -17.34 -0.94
C ARG A 82 -7.01 -17.04 -0.93
N TYR A 83 -7.38 -15.76 -1.07
CA TYR A 83 -8.78 -15.31 -1.02
C TYR A 83 -9.39 -15.03 -2.41
N GLY A 84 -8.72 -15.40 -3.50
CA GLY A 84 -9.25 -15.24 -4.86
C GLY A 84 -9.43 -13.79 -5.32
N LEU A 85 -8.68 -12.85 -4.75
CA LEU A 85 -8.76 -11.41 -5.03
C LEU A 85 -8.05 -11.03 -6.35
N LYS A 86 -8.54 -11.56 -7.48
CA LYS A 86 -7.93 -11.44 -8.81
C LYS A 86 -7.66 -9.99 -9.25
N HIS A 87 -8.56 -9.07 -8.92
CA HIS A 87 -8.36 -7.64 -9.23
C HIS A 87 -7.20 -7.04 -8.45
N GLN A 88 -7.03 -7.40 -7.18
CA GLN A 88 -5.93 -6.91 -6.37
C GLN A 88 -4.58 -7.49 -6.81
N LEU A 89 -4.55 -8.78 -7.20
CA LEU A 89 -3.36 -9.38 -7.82
C LEU A 89 -2.91 -8.61 -9.07
N ARG A 90 -3.85 -8.14 -9.90
CA ARG A 90 -3.52 -7.31 -11.06
C ARG A 90 -2.91 -5.98 -10.63
N SER A 91 -3.49 -5.29 -9.65
CA SER A 91 -2.96 -4.04 -9.13
C SER A 91 -1.55 -4.20 -8.54
N ILE A 92 -1.29 -5.26 -7.79
CA ILE A 92 0.06 -5.54 -7.24
C ILE A 92 1.08 -5.74 -8.37
N LYS A 93 0.72 -6.47 -9.43
CA LYS A 93 1.59 -6.64 -10.59
C LYS A 93 1.90 -5.31 -11.26
N THR A 94 0.90 -4.45 -11.45
CA THR A 94 1.12 -3.11 -12.03
C THR A 94 2.10 -2.28 -11.21
N VAL A 95 1.99 -2.30 -9.88
CA VAL A 95 2.92 -1.59 -8.98
C VAL A 95 4.35 -2.12 -9.12
N ARG A 96 4.54 -3.43 -9.28
CA ARG A 96 5.88 -4.01 -9.50
C ARG A 96 6.48 -3.59 -10.83
N THR A 97 5.68 -3.55 -11.89
CA THR A 97 6.15 -3.21 -13.23
C THR A 97 6.32 -1.70 -13.43
N SER A 98 5.66 -0.85 -12.64
CA SER A 98 5.82 0.60 -12.76
C SER A 98 7.18 1.12 -12.29
N GLU A 99 7.95 0.33 -11.54
CA GLU A 99 9.35 0.65 -11.22
C GLU A 99 10.29 0.49 -12.43
N GLU A 100 9.90 -0.25 -13.45
CA GLU A 100 10.76 -0.57 -14.60
C GLU A 100 10.98 0.63 -15.56
N TYR A 101 10.39 1.80 -15.26
CA TYR A 101 10.41 3.00 -16.09
C TYR A 101 11.06 4.25 -15.45
N THR A 102 11.79 4.10 -14.34
CA THR A 102 12.54 5.21 -13.69
C THR A 102 13.99 4.83 -13.48
#